data_AF-A0A2G5H7D9-F1
#
_entry.id   AF-A0A2G5H7D9-F1
#
_cell.length_a   1.000
_cell.length_b   1.000
_cell.length_c   1.000
_cell.angle_alpha   90.00
_cell.angle_beta   90.00
_cell.angle_gamma   90.00
#
_symmetry.space_group_name_H-M   'P 1'
#
loop_
_entity.id
_entity.type
_entity.pdbx_description
1 polymer ?
#
loop_
_entity_poly.entity_id
_entity_poly.type
_entity_poly.pdbx_seq_one_letter_code
_entity_poly.pdbx_strand_id
1 'polypeptide(L)'
;MMASLRKSPQPTPPPDHLTALPSELLQNIISYLFPTHEPDKVLLRRAPRSAPHDLERLSNTCRTLHHEVHAWAQHFLLQHQSITKFKPPKNASAKRRKPSSKTPTMSQTNYLRNRNRSSQALLTWSTTKCTFCGKPSSRSAILMNGLNCCSACDSTHWPDKMTKTSALKDYDLKPYHLDTSLAEDWDPAQIAWIKAKKVRYGVYICQGAPTTMLLRKDIEARAREVHGQDWEEHLMRKREGRVKRREKWVENKKKKLVEEERVAREEERRRREEAIVVGDSSDEDDEGSFDVATGEGASAEEVIVID
;
A
#
# COMPACT_ATOMS: atom_id res chain seq x y z
N MET A 1 -69.59 -9.36 -28.66
CA MET A 1 -69.28 -9.55 -27.22
C MET A 1 -67.78 -9.73 -27.07
N MET A 2 -67.06 -8.69 -26.64
CA MET A 2 -65.60 -8.78 -26.42
C MET A 2 -65.34 -9.14 -24.96
N ALA A 3 -64.80 -10.34 -24.74
CA ALA A 3 -64.44 -10.84 -23.42
C ALA A 3 -63.24 -10.05 -22.88
N SER A 4 -63.48 -9.28 -21.83
CA SER A 4 -62.44 -8.60 -21.06
C SER A 4 -61.59 -9.63 -20.32
N LEU A 5 -60.40 -9.92 -20.84
CA LEU A 5 -59.38 -10.72 -20.16
C LEU A 5 -59.00 -10.03 -18.85
N ARG A 6 -59.45 -10.62 -17.72
CA ARG A 6 -59.06 -10.19 -16.37
C ARG A 6 -57.57 -10.42 -16.20
N LYS A 7 -56.83 -9.32 -16.03
CA LYS A 7 -55.40 -9.30 -15.70
C LYS A 7 -55.21 -10.01 -14.36
N SER A 8 -54.39 -11.06 -14.34
CA SER A 8 -54.04 -11.81 -13.13
C SER A 8 -53.49 -10.87 -12.05
N PRO A 9 -53.79 -11.08 -10.76
CA PRO A 9 -53.25 -10.27 -9.68
C PRO A 9 -51.72 -10.42 -9.68
N GLN A 10 -51.01 -9.29 -9.83
CA GLN A 10 -49.55 -9.31 -9.76
C GLN A 10 -49.11 -9.63 -8.33
N PRO A 11 -48.04 -10.42 -8.14
CA PRO A 11 -47.46 -10.63 -6.83
C PRO A 11 -47.04 -9.28 -6.23
N THR A 12 -47.38 -9.06 -4.95
CA THR A 12 -46.97 -7.86 -4.22
C THR A 12 -45.46 -7.69 -4.30
N PRO A 13 -44.94 -6.48 -4.56
CA PRO A 13 -43.50 -6.26 -4.60
C PRO A 13 -42.88 -6.68 -3.27
N PRO A 14 -41.68 -7.30 -3.30
CA PRO A 14 -41.00 -7.70 -2.08
C PRO A 14 -40.77 -6.47 -1.18
N PRO A 15 -40.83 -6.64 0.15
CA PRO A 15 -40.63 -5.54 1.09
C PRO A 15 -39.24 -4.91 0.91
N ASP A 16 -39.21 -3.59 0.73
CA ASP A 16 -37.97 -2.82 0.68
C ASP A 16 -37.46 -2.57 2.10
N HIS A 17 -36.65 -3.52 2.58
CA HIS A 17 -36.06 -3.46 3.91
C HIS A 17 -35.00 -2.35 4.06
N LEU A 18 -34.38 -1.90 2.97
CA LEU A 18 -33.30 -0.91 3.03
C LEU A 18 -33.87 0.49 3.22
N THR A 19 -34.83 0.90 2.40
CA THR A 19 -35.38 2.27 2.50
C THR A 19 -36.33 2.45 3.68
N ALA A 20 -36.80 1.35 4.28
CA ALA A 20 -37.57 1.35 5.51
C ALA A 20 -36.73 1.55 6.79
N LEU A 21 -35.39 1.52 6.69
CA LEU A 21 -34.52 1.77 7.83
C LEU A 21 -34.63 3.23 8.31
N PRO A 22 -34.48 3.48 9.63
CA PRO A 22 -34.32 4.83 10.16
C PRO A 22 -33.17 5.60 9.49
N SER A 23 -33.31 6.92 9.36
CA SER A 23 -32.31 7.80 8.73
C SER A 23 -30.94 7.69 9.38
N GLU A 24 -30.84 7.43 10.68
CA GLU A 24 -29.56 7.25 11.38
C GLU A 24 -28.81 6.02 10.87
N LEU A 25 -29.51 4.91 10.63
CA LEU A 25 -28.91 3.70 10.09
C LEU A 25 -28.52 3.90 8.63
N LEU A 26 -29.35 4.58 7.85
CA LEU A 26 -29.03 4.93 6.46
C LEU A 26 -27.78 5.81 6.39
N GLN A 27 -27.70 6.86 7.21
CA GLN A 27 -26.54 7.75 7.26
C GLN A 27 -25.27 7.04 7.73
N ASN A 28 -25.40 6.08 8.65
CA ASN A 28 -24.27 5.23 9.05
C ASN A 28 -23.78 4.36 7.88
N ILE A 29 -24.69 3.68 7.17
CA ILE A 29 -24.36 2.90 5.97
C ILE A 29 -23.66 3.78 4.92
N ILE A 30 -24.22 4.96 4.64
CA ILE A 30 -23.68 5.93 3.69
C ILE A 30 -22.25 6.35 4.09
N SER A 31 -21.98 6.52 5.39
CA SER A 31 -20.64 6.90 5.87
C SER A 31 -19.56 5.87 5.51
N TYR A 32 -19.90 4.58 5.44
CA TYR A 32 -18.97 3.53 5.01
C TYR A 32 -18.76 3.49 3.50
N LEU A 33 -19.66 4.07 2.72
CA LEU A 33 -19.56 4.13 1.25
C LEU A 33 -18.72 5.33 0.76
N PHE A 34 -18.46 6.31 1.62
CA PHE A 34 -17.63 7.46 1.24
C PHE A 34 -16.15 7.07 1.04
N PRO A 35 -15.51 6.32 1.95
CA PRO A 35 -14.17 5.82 1.72
C PRO A 35 -14.21 4.60 0.78
N THR A 36 -13.91 4.77 -0.50
CA THR A 36 -13.72 3.62 -1.39
C THR A 36 -12.32 3.00 -1.20
N HIS A 37 -12.22 1.68 -1.41
CA HIS A 37 -10.96 0.95 -1.28
C HIS A 37 -10.76 0.02 -2.48
N GLU A 38 -9.93 0.46 -3.42
CA GLU A 38 -9.59 -0.23 -4.66
C GLU A 38 -8.07 -0.41 -4.73
N PRO A 39 -7.44 -1.28 -3.93
CA PRO A 39 -6.01 -1.22 -3.65
C PRO A 39 -5.12 -1.31 -4.90
N ASP A 40 -5.59 -1.98 -5.95
CA ASP A 40 -4.87 -2.15 -7.22
C ASP A 40 -5.08 -1.02 -8.22
N LYS A 41 -5.86 0.02 -7.89
CA LYS A 41 -6.11 1.17 -8.78
C LYS A 41 -4.84 1.81 -9.33
N VAL A 42 -3.76 1.79 -8.54
CA VAL A 42 -2.44 2.33 -8.93
C VAL A 42 -1.74 1.44 -9.97
N LEU A 43 -2.02 0.14 -9.99
CA LEU A 43 -1.48 -0.82 -10.95
C LEU A 43 -2.18 -0.72 -12.31
N LEU A 44 -3.45 -0.32 -12.31
CA LEU A 44 -4.30 -0.21 -13.50
C LEU A 44 -4.01 1.11 -14.25
N ARG A 45 -2.89 1.17 -14.99
CA ARG A 45 -2.49 2.34 -15.81
C ARG A 45 -3.52 2.80 -16.86
N ARG A 46 -4.54 1.99 -17.17
CA ARG A 46 -5.58 2.27 -18.18
C ARG A 46 -6.99 1.90 -17.70
N ALA A 47 -7.30 2.17 -16.43
CA ALA A 47 -8.67 2.00 -15.97
C ALA A 47 -9.63 2.87 -16.83
N PRO A 48 -10.75 2.32 -17.31
CA PRO A 48 -11.76 3.10 -18.03
C PRO A 48 -12.23 4.27 -17.16
N ARG A 49 -12.79 5.31 -17.82
CA ARG A 49 -13.31 6.54 -17.20
C ARG A 49 -13.82 6.27 -15.77
N SER A 50 -13.23 6.95 -14.78
CA SER A 50 -13.53 6.79 -13.34
C SER A 50 -14.97 6.37 -13.15
N ALA A 51 -15.17 5.13 -12.68
CA ALA A 51 -16.50 4.63 -12.39
C ALA A 51 -17.24 5.64 -11.48
N PRO A 52 -18.58 5.74 -11.58
CA PRO A 52 -19.36 6.55 -10.66
C PRO A 52 -19.04 6.12 -9.24
N HIS A 53 -18.92 7.09 -8.33
CA HIS A 53 -18.65 6.81 -6.93
C HIS A 53 -19.83 6.02 -6.33
N ASP A 54 -19.61 5.17 -5.34
CA ASP A 54 -20.68 4.32 -4.78
C ASP A 54 -21.83 5.15 -4.18
N LEU A 55 -21.53 6.29 -3.55
CA LEU A 55 -22.54 7.30 -3.18
C LEU A 55 -23.43 7.77 -4.35
N GLU A 56 -22.86 7.95 -5.54
CA GLU A 56 -23.65 8.35 -6.71
C GLU A 56 -24.54 7.20 -7.19
N ARG A 57 -24.00 5.97 -7.21
CA ARG A 57 -24.77 4.77 -7.52
C ARG A 57 -25.95 4.64 -6.56
N LEU A 58 -25.70 4.76 -5.26
CA LEU A 58 -26.73 4.70 -4.23
C LEU A 58 -27.75 5.84 -4.38
N SER A 59 -27.31 7.06 -4.69
CA SER A 59 -28.24 8.18 -4.90
C SER A 59 -29.14 8.02 -6.11
N ASN A 60 -28.78 7.16 -7.08
CA ASN A 60 -29.52 6.93 -8.31
C ASN A 60 -30.49 5.74 -8.22
N THR A 61 -30.48 4.96 -7.13
CA THR A 61 -31.36 3.78 -7.00
C THR A 61 -32.80 4.18 -6.69
N CYS A 62 -33.03 5.11 -5.74
CA CYS A 62 -34.35 5.59 -5.38
C CYS A 62 -34.32 6.99 -4.75
N ARG A 63 -35.49 7.64 -4.69
CA ARG A 63 -35.64 9.02 -4.19
C ARG A 63 -35.30 9.16 -2.70
N THR A 64 -35.63 8.17 -1.88
CA THR A 64 -35.32 8.19 -0.45
C THR A 64 -33.81 8.18 -0.22
N LEU A 65 -33.10 7.24 -0.86
CA LEU A 65 -31.64 7.14 -0.77
C LEU A 65 -30.95 8.36 -1.39
N HIS A 66 -31.51 8.93 -2.46
CA HIS A 66 -31.06 10.22 -2.98
C HIS A 66 -31.06 11.31 -1.91
N HIS A 67 -32.17 11.48 -1.18
CA HIS A 67 -32.28 12.48 -0.12
C HIS A 67 -31.32 12.21 1.05
N GLU A 68 -31.22 10.96 1.50
CA GLU A 68 -30.33 10.59 2.60
C GLU A 68 -28.85 10.79 2.25
N VAL A 69 -28.43 10.40 1.04
CA VAL A 69 -27.05 10.62 0.58
C VAL A 69 -26.71 12.11 0.52
N HIS A 70 -27.63 12.94 0.01
CA HIS A 70 -27.41 14.38 -0.07
C HIS A 70 -27.46 15.06 1.31
N ALA A 71 -28.35 14.63 2.20
CA ALA A 71 -28.42 15.11 3.58
C ALA A 71 -27.13 14.76 4.34
N TRP A 72 -26.66 13.52 4.23
CA TRP A 72 -25.40 13.09 4.81
C TRP A 72 -24.22 13.89 4.26
N ALA A 73 -24.12 14.08 2.94
CA ALA A 73 -23.04 14.85 2.34
C ALA A 73 -23.04 16.32 2.82
N GLN A 74 -24.22 16.92 2.96
CA GLN A 74 -24.37 18.25 3.54
C GLN A 74 -23.92 18.30 5.00
N HIS A 75 -24.35 17.34 5.83
CA HIS A 75 -23.93 17.24 7.23
C HIS A 75 -22.42 17.07 7.35
N PHE A 76 -21.81 16.20 6.53
CA PHE A 76 -20.37 16.02 6.50
C PHE A 76 -19.64 17.33 6.19
N LEU A 77 -20.08 18.05 5.15
CA LEU A 77 -19.46 19.31 4.72
C LEU A 77 -19.56 20.41 5.80
N LEU A 78 -20.68 20.45 6.54
CA LEU A 78 -20.91 21.36 7.66
C LEU A 78 -20.05 20.99 8.88
N GLN A 79 -20.02 19.72 9.27
CA GLN A 79 -19.21 19.22 10.38
C GLN A 79 -17.72 19.49 10.15
N HIS A 80 -17.27 19.38 8.91
CA HIS A 80 -15.87 19.56 8.52
C HIS A 80 -15.60 20.94 7.90
N GLN A 81 -16.39 21.97 8.26
CA GLN A 81 -16.30 23.31 7.67
C GLN A 81 -14.90 23.93 7.78
N SER A 82 -14.16 23.64 8.84
CA SER A 82 -12.79 24.14 9.06
C SER A 82 -11.83 23.73 7.93
N ILE A 83 -12.00 22.52 7.37
CA ILE A 83 -11.14 21.97 6.32
C ILE A 83 -11.78 22.06 4.92
N THR A 84 -13.11 21.93 4.81
CA THR A 84 -13.82 21.99 3.53
C THR A 84 -14.00 23.43 3.05
N LYS A 85 -14.01 24.39 3.98
CA LYS A 85 -14.42 25.78 3.76
C LYS A 85 -15.83 25.87 3.16
N PHE A 86 -16.67 24.88 3.44
CA PHE A 86 -18.04 24.84 2.97
C PHE A 86 -18.80 26.05 3.49
N LYS A 87 -19.55 26.71 2.61
CA LYS A 87 -20.46 27.77 2.97
C LYS A 87 -21.84 27.33 2.54
N PRO A 88 -22.77 27.06 3.48
CA PRO A 88 -24.12 26.70 3.11
C PRO A 88 -24.70 27.80 2.21
N PRO A 89 -25.47 27.44 1.18
CA PRO A 89 -26.16 28.45 0.39
C PRO A 89 -26.97 29.31 1.35
N LYS A 90 -26.72 30.63 1.35
CA LYS A 90 -27.56 31.55 2.11
C LYS A 90 -28.99 31.30 1.64
N ASN A 91 -29.87 30.96 2.57
CA ASN A 91 -31.29 30.78 2.30
C ASN A 91 -31.75 31.83 1.28
N ALA A 92 -32.47 31.42 0.24
CA ALA A 92 -33.07 32.32 -0.73
C ALA A 92 -34.16 33.24 -0.10
N SER A 93 -34.10 33.50 1.20
CA SER A 93 -34.82 34.55 1.90
C SER A 93 -34.10 35.88 1.68
N ALA A 94 -34.17 36.44 0.47
CA ALA A 94 -34.12 37.89 0.18
C ALA A 94 -33.82 38.16 -1.30
N LYS A 95 -34.81 37.88 -2.16
CA LYS A 95 -35.28 38.73 -3.27
C LYS A 95 -36.14 37.84 -4.16
N ARG A 96 -37.46 37.98 -4.00
CA ARG A 96 -38.46 37.55 -4.99
C ARG A 96 -38.09 38.22 -6.33
N ARG A 97 -37.25 37.58 -7.14
CA ARG A 97 -37.21 37.90 -8.58
C ARG A 97 -38.53 37.37 -9.14
N LYS A 98 -39.24 38.24 -9.86
CA LYS A 98 -40.56 37.97 -10.43
C LYS A 98 -40.55 36.61 -11.15
N PRO A 99 -41.52 35.72 -10.90
CA PRO A 99 -41.58 34.42 -11.53
C PRO A 99 -41.98 34.61 -13.00
N SER A 100 -41.02 34.62 -13.91
CA SER A 100 -41.32 34.39 -15.32
C SER A 100 -41.28 32.88 -15.58
N SER A 101 -42.43 32.35 -15.97
CA SER A 101 -42.70 31.01 -16.52
C SER A 101 -42.46 29.78 -15.62
N LYS A 102 -43.61 29.16 -15.30
CA LYS A 102 -43.92 27.71 -15.25
C LYS A 102 -42.98 26.80 -14.43
N THR A 103 -43.59 26.23 -13.37
CA THR A 103 -43.12 25.19 -12.42
C THR A 103 -41.97 25.57 -11.48
N PRO A 104 -42.20 25.61 -10.14
CA PRO A 104 -41.13 25.72 -9.16
C PRO A 104 -40.46 24.36 -9.04
N THR A 105 -39.54 24.03 -9.95
CA THR A 105 -38.61 22.94 -9.72
C THR A 105 -37.72 23.38 -8.57
N MET A 106 -37.93 22.82 -7.37
CA MET A 106 -36.95 22.93 -6.30
C MET A 106 -35.61 22.45 -6.87
N SER A 107 -34.72 23.39 -7.17
CA SER A 107 -33.36 23.09 -7.56
C SER A 107 -32.70 22.43 -6.35
N GLN A 108 -32.79 21.11 -6.27
CA GLN A 108 -32.06 20.35 -5.27
C GLN A 108 -30.58 20.56 -5.54
N THR A 109 -29.92 21.24 -4.61
CA THR A 109 -28.48 21.49 -4.67
C THR A 109 -27.76 20.14 -4.65
N ASN A 110 -26.96 19.88 -5.68
CA ASN A 110 -26.16 18.67 -5.73
C ASN A 110 -24.94 18.81 -4.79
N TYR A 111 -24.98 18.14 -3.65
CA TYR A 111 -23.91 18.14 -2.65
C TYR A 111 -22.85 17.07 -2.89
N LEU A 112 -23.02 16.20 -3.89
CA LEU A 112 -22.03 15.18 -4.27
C LEU A 112 -21.03 15.73 -5.30
N ARG A 113 -21.53 16.31 -6.41
CA ARG A 113 -20.69 16.93 -7.45
C ARG A 113 -21.17 18.32 -7.82
N ASN A 114 -20.22 19.26 -7.91
CA ASN A 114 -20.48 20.61 -8.40
C ASN A 114 -19.29 21.09 -9.24
N ARG A 115 -19.52 21.26 -10.55
CA ARG A 115 -18.48 21.67 -11.51
C ARG A 115 -17.92 23.07 -11.23
N ASN A 116 -18.72 23.95 -10.65
CA ASN A 116 -18.36 25.36 -10.53
C ASN A 116 -17.71 25.69 -9.20
N ARG A 117 -17.90 24.84 -8.17
CA ARG A 117 -17.42 25.11 -6.80
C ARG A 117 -17.03 23.81 -6.10
N SER A 118 -15.74 23.47 -6.12
CA SER A 118 -15.21 22.25 -5.52
C SER A 118 -15.49 22.15 -4.03
N SER A 119 -15.45 23.25 -3.28
CA SER A 119 -15.74 23.27 -1.83
C SER A 119 -17.22 23.15 -1.46
N GLN A 120 -18.13 23.15 -2.44
CA GLN A 120 -19.58 23.02 -2.21
C GLN A 120 -20.11 21.60 -2.43
N ALA A 121 -19.26 20.68 -2.88
CA ALA A 121 -19.64 19.31 -3.20
C ALA A 121 -18.59 18.31 -2.71
N LEU A 122 -19.04 17.30 -1.99
CA LEU A 122 -18.20 16.37 -1.25
C LEU A 122 -17.20 15.63 -2.15
N LEU A 123 -17.67 15.01 -3.23
CA LEU A 123 -16.80 14.22 -4.12
C LEU A 123 -15.88 15.11 -4.96
N THR A 124 -16.31 16.33 -5.28
CA THR A 124 -15.44 17.30 -5.98
C THR A 124 -14.35 17.84 -5.05
N TRP A 125 -14.66 18.02 -3.77
CA TRP A 125 -13.68 18.40 -2.76
C TRP A 125 -12.70 17.26 -2.47
N SER A 126 -13.19 16.05 -2.20
CA SER A 126 -12.37 14.90 -1.79
C SER A 126 -11.40 14.42 -2.87
N THR A 127 -11.63 14.76 -4.13
CA THR A 127 -10.74 14.43 -5.27
C THR A 127 -9.62 15.45 -5.49
N THR A 128 -9.64 16.60 -4.81
CA THR A 128 -8.64 17.67 -4.99
C THR A 128 -7.93 18.08 -3.70
N LYS A 129 -8.54 17.78 -2.56
CA LYS A 129 -8.05 18.13 -1.23
C LYS A 129 -7.88 16.88 -0.38
N CYS A 130 -6.95 16.94 0.56
CA CYS A 130 -6.81 15.93 1.58
C CYS A 130 -8.06 15.90 2.47
N THR A 131 -8.68 14.72 2.62
CA THR A 131 -9.91 14.53 3.41
C THR A 131 -9.74 14.89 4.89
N PHE A 132 -8.51 14.89 5.42
CA PHE A 132 -8.24 15.13 6.85
C PHE A 132 -7.85 16.57 7.17
N CYS A 133 -6.97 17.17 6.36
CA CYS A 133 -6.46 18.53 6.63
C CYS A 133 -6.95 19.60 5.65
N GLY A 134 -7.67 19.24 4.59
CA GLY A 134 -8.18 20.17 3.58
C GLY A 134 -7.11 20.80 2.66
N LYS A 135 -5.83 20.48 2.84
CA LYS A 135 -4.75 20.95 1.94
C LYS A 135 -4.87 20.30 0.56
N PRO A 136 -4.47 20.98 -0.53
CA PRO A 136 -4.43 20.37 -1.86
C PRO A 136 -3.63 19.06 -1.85
N SER A 137 -4.18 18.00 -2.44
CA SER A 137 -3.49 16.71 -2.56
C SER A 137 -4.03 15.97 -3.78
N SER A 138 -3.12 15.50 -4.63
CA SER A 138 -3.39 14.53 -5.71
C SER A 138 -3.09 13.09 -5.29
N ARG A 139 -2.41 12.90 -4.15
CA ARG A 139 -2.09 11.60 -3.58
C ARG A 139 -3.32 11.02 -2.89
N SER A 140 -3.56 9.73 -3.12
CA SER A 140 -4.54 8.92 -2.37
C SER A 140 -3.91 8.37 -1.08
N ALA A 141 -4.74 8.16 -0.04
CA ALA A 141 -4.31 7.38 1.12
C ALA A 141 -3.93 5.96 0.70
N ILE A 142 -2.94 5.36 1.35
CA ILE A 142 -2.45 4.04 0.89
C ILE A 142 -3.49 2.96 1.18
N LEU A 143 -3.96 2.88 2.43
CA LEU A 143 -4.90 1.84 2.88
C LEU A 143 -6.38 2.19 2.62
N MET A 144 -6.69 3.39 2.14
CA MET A 144 -8.06 3.87 1.84
C MET A 144 -8.02 4.78 0.60
N ASN A 145 -7.63 4.22 -0.53
CA ASN A 145 -7.22 4.99 -1.71
C ASN A 145 -8.34 5.70 -2.48
N GLY A 146 -9.60 5.50 -2.08
CA GLY A 146 -10.73 6.35 -2.46
C GLY A 146 -10.67 7.76 -1.90
N LEU A 147 -9.88 7.98 -0.85
CA LEU A 147 -9.68 9.28 -0.24
C LEU A 147 -8.36 9.90 -0.69
N ASN A 148 -8.38 11.18 -1.09
CA ASN A 148 -7.13 11.92 -1.23
C ASN A 148 -6.56 12.24 0.15
N CYS A 149 -5.26 11.99 0.32
CA CYS A 149 -4.57 12.17 1.58
C CYS A 149 -3.10 12.55 1.37
N CYS A 150 -2.66 13.61 2.06
CA CYS A 150 -1.26 13.97 2.07
C CYS A 150 -0.43 12.94 2.87
N SER A 151 0.89 12.92 2.67
CA SER A 151 1.79 11.99 3.35
C SER A 151 1.73 12.10 4.87
N ALA A 152 1.67 13.32 5.41
CA ALA A 152 1.60 13.57 6.85
C ALA A 152 0.33 12.95 7.46
N CYS A 153 -0.85 13.28 6.94
CA CYS A 153 -2.11 12.72 7.44
C CYS A 153 -2.18 11.19 7.26
N ASP A 154 -1.65 10.66 6.15
CA ASP A 154 -1.62 9.21 5.92
C ASP A 154 -0.75 8.47 6.95
N SER A 155 0.33 9.09 7.43
CA SER A 155 1.14 8.53 8.52
C SER A 155 0.50 8.74 9.89
N THR A 156 -0.26 9.81 10.11
CA THR A 156 -0.99 10.04 11.37
C THR A 156 -2.19 9.09 11.54
N HIS A 157 -2.99 8.88 10.49
CA HIS A 157 -4.19 8.04 10.55
C HIS A 157 -3.90 6.55 10.41
N TRP A 158 -2.80 6.19 9.74
CA TRP A 158 -2.35 4.81 9.60
C TRP A 158 -0.86 4.68 9.99
N PRO A 159 -0.54 4.83 11.29
CA PRO A 159 0.84 4.75 11.78
C PRO A 159 1.39 3.33 11.68
N ASP A 160 0.55 2.32 11.90
CA ASP A 160 0.95 0.92 11.99
C ASP A 160 0.98 0.20 10.63
N LYS A 161 1.23 0.93 9.54
CA LYS A 161 1.37 0.32 8.21
C LYS A 161 2.77 -0.26 8.03
N MET A 162 2.85 -1.45 7.44
CA MET A 162 4.11 -2.16 7.19
C MET A 162 4.16 -2.68 5.76
N THR A 163 5.35 -2.85 5.20
CA THR A 163 5.50 -3.38 3.83
C THR A 163 5.22 -4.89 3.80
N LYS A 164 4.79 -5.40 2.63
CA LYS A 164 4.63 -6.86 2.39
C LYS A 164 5.92 -7.62 2.70
N THR A 165 7.09 -7.09 2.34
CA THR A 165 8.39 -7.71 2.62
C THR A 165 8.70 -7.80 4.11
N SER A 166 8.44 -6.73 4.88
CA SER A 166 8.56 -6.76 6.34
C SER A 166 7.59 -7.75 6.96
N ALA A 167 6.34 -7.81 6.48
CA ALA A 167 5.33 -8.74 7.01
C ALA A 167 5.77 -10.21 6.83
N LEU A 168 6.25 -10.59 5.64
CA LEU A 168 6.76 -11.93 5.38
C LEU A 168 7.97 -12.27 6.26
N LYS A 169 8.88 -11.31 6.44
CA LYS A 169 10.13 -11.51 7.19
C LYS A 169 9.93 -11.59 8.70
N ASP A 170 9.12 -10.69 9.24
CA ASP A 170 8.98 -10.44 10.67
C ASP A 170 7.94 -11.35 11.32
N TYR A 171 6.88 -11.73 10.60
CA TYR A 171 5.79 -12.58 11.08
C TYR A 171 5.85 -14.01 10.55
N ASP A 172 6.93 -14.34 9.84
CA ASP A 172 7.13 -15.65 9.22
C ASP A 172 5.93 -16.13 8.38
N LEU A 173 5.39 -15.20 7.59
CA LEU A 173 4.28 -15.47 6.71
C LEU A 173 4.78 -15.78 5.32
N LYS A 174 3.99 -16.57 4.58
CA LYS A 174 4.23 -16.84 3.16
C LYS A 174 3.36 -15.93 2.30
N PRO A 175 3.72 -15.68 1.03
CA PRO A 175 2.96 -14.79 0.16
C PRO A 175 1.46 -15.12 0.09
N TYR A 176 1.10 -16.40 0.00
CA TYR A 176 -0.28 -16.88 -0.05
C TYR A 176 -1.07 -16.69 1.26
N HIS A 177 -0.40 -16.44 2.39
CA HIS A 177 -1.09 -16.06 3.64
C HIS A 177 -1.58 -14.60 3.59
N LEU A 178 -0.95 -13.75 2.79
CA LEU A 178 -1.23 -12.31 2.72
C LEU A 178 -2.07 -11.93 1.50
N ASP A 179 -1.89 -12.66 0.41
CA ASP A 179 -2.43 -12.32 -0.91
C ASP A 179 -3.06 -13.55 -1.54
N THR A 180 -4.40 -13.53 -1.68
CA THR A 180 -5.19 -14.62 -2.26
C THR A 180 -5.57 -14.37 -3.71
N SER A 181 -4.99 -13.35 -4.37
CA SER A 181 -5.31 -13.03 -5.75
C SER A 181 -4.82 -14.08 -6.75
N LEU A 182 -3.80 -14.86 -6.39
CA LEU A 182 -3.18 -15.88 -7.25
C LEU A 182 -3.69 -17.31 -6.96
N ALA A 183 -4.88 -17.44 -6.36
CA ALA A 183 -5.32 -18.70 -5.77
C ALA A 183 -5.74 -19.81 -6.77
N GLU A 184 -5.68 -19.55 -8.07
CA GLU A 184 -6.07 -20.50 -9.12
C GLU A 184 -5.06 -21.66 -9.26
N ASP A 185 -3.78 -21.43 -8.97
CA ASP A 185 -2.69 -22.43 -9.10
C ASP A 185 -2.25 -23.02 -7.74
N TRP A 186 -3.10 -22.93 -6.73
CA TRP A 186 -2.72 -23.25 -5.35
C TRP A 186 -2.95 -24.71 -4.99
N ASP A 187 -2.02 -25.28 -4.21
CA ASP A 187 -2.19 -26.62 -3.63
C ASP A 187 -3.47 -26.68 -2.75
N PRO A 188 -4.09 -27.86 -2.57
CA PRO A 188 -5.30 -28.00 -1.74
C PRO A 188 -5.18 -27.42 -0.31
N ALA A 189 -4.01 -27.52 0.30
CA ALA A 189 -3.74 -26.92 1.62
C ALA A 189 -3.70 -25.39 1.61
N GLN A 190 -3.35 -24.79 0.46
CA GLN A 190 -3.30 -23.34 0.27
C GLN A 190 -4.71 -22.78 -0.04
N ILE A 191 -5.57 -23.53 -0.72
CA ILE A 191 -6.96 -23.15 -1.04
C ILE A 191 -7.78 -22.82 0.22
N ALA A 192 -7.49 -23.44 1.37
CA ALA A 192 -8.14 -23.11 2.64
C ALA A 192 -8.05 -21.61 2.98
N TRP A 193 -6.97 -20.94 2.57
CA TRP A 193 -6.75 -19.52 2.83
C TRP A 193 -7.59 -18.59 1.97
N ILE A 194 -8.23 -19.07 0.89
CA ILE A 194 -9.19 -18.29 0.10
C ILE A 194 -10.41 -17.91 0.97
N LYS A 195 -10.84 -18.82 1.85
CA LYS A 195 -11.96 -18.61 2.76
C LYS A 195 -11.59 -17.79 3.99
N ALA A 196 -10.30 -17.62 4.27
CA ALA A 196 -9.82 -16.84 5.40
C ALA A 196 -10.06 -15.33 5.18
N LYS A 197 -10.18 -14.59 6.28
CA LYS A 197 -10.46 -13.15 6.24
C LYS A 197 -9.32 -12.39 5.56
N LYS A 198 -9.58 -11.80 4.39
CA LYS A 198 -8.56 -11.06 3.61
C LYS A 198 -7.86 -9.99 4.45
N VAL A 199 -6.54 -9.95 4.36
CA VAL A 199 -5.70 -8.91 4.96
C VAL A 199 -5.90 -7.63 4.16
N ARG A 200 -6.21 -6.50 4.82
CA ARG A 200 -6.32 -5.22 4.12
C ARG A 200 -4.96 -4.75 3.68
N TYR A 201 -4.86 -4.36 2.43
CA TYR A 201 -3.62 -3.90 1.82
C TYR A 201 -3.89 -2.70 0.95
N GLY A 202 -2.86 -1.90 0.69
CA GLY A 202 -2.88 -0.81 -0.26
C GLY A 202 -1.61 -0.81 -1.08
N VAL A 203 -1.70 -0.42 -2.35
CA VAL A 203 -0.55 -0.35 -3.25
C VAL A 203 -0.25 1.11 -3.58
N TYR A 204 1.03 1.49 -3.52
CA TYR A 204 1.50 2.80 -3.96
C TYR A 204 2.79 2.66 -4.76
N ILE A 205 3.13 3.66 -5.57
CA ILE A 205 4.40 3.67 -6.31
C ILE A 205 5.48 4.30 -5.44
N CYS A 206 6.55 3.54 -5.18
CA CYS A 206 7.78 4.03 -4.57
C CYS A 206 8.91 3.86 -5.59
N GLN A 207 9.58 4.95 -5.97
CA GLN A 207 10.69 4.92 -6.93
C GLN A 207 10.35 4.18 -8.25
N GLY A 208 9.14 4.35 -8.76
CA GLY A 208 8.68 3.70 -9.99
C GLY A 208 8.20 2.24 -9.84
N ALA A 209 8.40 1.63 -8.67
CA ALA A 209 7.97 0.26 -8.38
C ALA A 209 6.70 0.23 -7.50
N PRO A 210 5.75 -0.69 -7.77
CA PRO A 210 4.60 -0.88 -6.89
C PRO A 210 5.05 -1.50 -5.57
N THR A 211 4.64 -0.87 -4.47
CA THR A 211 4.92 -1.29 -3.10
C THR A 211 3.60 -1.52 -2.38
N THR A 212 3.44 -2.72 -1.83
CA THR A 212 2.26 -3.10 -1.04
C THR A 212 2.50 -2.80 0.44
N MET A 213 1.58 -2.06 1.04
CA MET A 213 1.49 -1.79 2.47
C MET A 213 0.31 -2.54 3.07
N LEU A 214 0.49 -3.01 4.29
CA LEU A 214 -0.45 -3.81 5.06
C LEU A 214 -0.60 -3.20 6.45
N LEU A 215 -1.75 -3.38 7.09
CA LEU A 215 -1.91 -2.93 8.48
C LEU A 215 -1.37 -3.99 9.44
N ARG A 216 -0.47 -3.60 10.35
CA ARG A 216 0.17 -4.52 11.32
C ARG A 216 -0.84 -5.38 12.08
N LYS A 217 -1.95 -4.79 12.54
CA LYS A 217 -3.01 -5.52 13.28
C LYS A 217 -3.61 -6.67 12.47
N ASP A 218 -3.77 -6.50 11.16
CA ASP A 218 -4.30 -7.55 10.30
C ASP A 218 -3.25 -8.65 10.08
N ILE A 219 -1.96 -8.28 10.03
CA ILE A 219 -0.84 -9.22 9.95
C ILE A 219 -0.70 -10.04 11.23
N GLU A 220 -0.83 -9.43 12.40
CA GLU A 220 -0.84 -10.11 13.70
C GLU A 220 -2.00 -11.10 13.81
N ALA A 221 -3.20 -10.69 13.40
CA ALA A 221 -4.34 -11.59 13.35
C ALA A 221 -4.05 -12.79 12.44
N ARG A 222 -3.48 -12.54 11.26
CA ARG A 222 -3.10 -13.61 10.32
C ARG A 222 -1.98 -14.51 10.86
N ALA A 223 -1.00 -13.94 11.57
CA ALA A 223 0.08 -14.71 12.18
C ALA A 223 -0.46 -15.64 13.28
N ARG A 224 -1.42 -15.17 14.08
CA ARG A 224 -2.10 -15.99 15.08
C ARG A 224 -2.91 -17.13 14.45
N GLU A 225 -3.55 -16.88 13.31
CA GLU A 225 -4.25 -17.93 12.54
C GLU A 225 -3.30 -18.99 11.97
N VAL A 226 -2.11 -18.59 11.51
CA VAL A 226 -1.13 -19.49 10.88
C VAL A 226 -0.32 -20.28 11.90
N HIS A 227 0.18 -19.62 12.94
CA HIS A 227 1.14 -20.19 13.90
C HIS A 227 0.52 -20.54 15.25
N GLY A 228 -0.75 -20.18 15.49
CA GLY A 228 -1.46 -20.43 16.75
C GLY A 228 -1.29 -19.32 17.80
N GLN A 229 -1.67 -19.62 19.04
CA GLN A 229 -1.65 -18.67 20.16
C GLN A 229 -0.22 -18.21 20.49
N ASP A 230 0.75 -19.11 20.37
CA ASP A 230 2.17 -18.90 20.74
C ASP A 230 3.02 -18.40 19.56
N TRP A 231 2.40 -17.66 18.64
CA TRP A 231 3.08 -17.15 17.44
C TRP A 231 4.30 -16.28 17.78
N GLU A 232 4.29 -15.56 18.90
CA GLU A 232 5.42 -14.74 19.36
C GLU A 232 6.63 -15.60 19.74
N GLU A 233 6.41 -16.71 20.45
CA GLU A 233 7.48 -17.65 20.82
C GLU A 233 8.08 -18.32 19.58
N HIS A 234 7.23 -18.68 18.61
CA HIS A 234 7.70 -19.21 17.33
C HIS A 234 8.64 -18.24 16.62
N LEU A 235 8.29 -16.94 16.60
CA LEU A 235 9.13 -15.90 16.00
C LEU A 235 10.44 -15.69 16.75
N MET A 236 10.41 -15.72 18.08
CA MET A 236 11.61 -15.62 18.91
C MET A 236 12.57 -16.77 18.65
N ARG A 237 12.07 -18.01 18.68
CA ARG A 237 12.85 -19.22 18.35
C ARG A 237 13.48 -19.15 16.97
N LYS A 238 12.73 -18.64 15.98
CA LYS A 238 13.24 -18.45 14.62
C LYS A 238 14.31 -17.38 14.52
N ARG A 239 14.15 -16.26 15.25
CA ARG A 239 15.13 -15.17 15.32
C ARG A 239 16.44 -15.65 15.93
N GLU A 240 16.38 -16.34 17.06
CA GLU A 240 17.54 -16.97 17.69
C GLU A 240 18.25 -17.96 16.76
N GLY A 241 17.48 -18.80 16.06
CA GLY A 241 18.05 -19.72 15.08
C GLY A 241 18.76 -19.02 13.91
N ARG A 242 18.28 -17.84 13.48
CA ARG A 242 18.98 -17.00 12.48
C ARG A 242 20.28 -16.42 13.03
N VAL A 243 20.27 -15.93 14.27
CA VAL A 243 21.47 -15.40 14.95
C VAL A 243 22.53 -16.50 15.08
N LYS A 244 22.17 -17.67 15.63
CA LYS A 244 23.08 -18.82 15.77
C LYS A 244 23.70 -19.27 14.44
N ARG A 245 22.90 -19.31 13.36
CA ARG A 245 23.41 -19.63 12.02
C ARG A 245 24.40 -18.59 11.51
N ARG A 246 24.13 -17.30 11.76
CA ARG A 246 25.02 -16.20 11.36
C ARG A 246 26.34 -16.26 12.13
N GLU A 247 26.28 -16.48 13.44
CA GLU A 247 27.47 -16.65 14.30
C GLU A 247 28.33 -17.82 13.82
N LYS A 248 27.71 -18.99 13.58
CA LYS A 248 28.42 -20.16 13.03
C LYS A 248 29.05 -19.89 11.66
N TRP A 249 28.36 -19.14 10.79
CA TRP A 249 28.92 -18.75 9.49
C TRP A 249 30.13 -17.81 9.65
N VAL A 250 30.05 -16.82 10.54
CA VAL A 250 31.17 -15.91 10.83
C VAL A 250 32.35 -16.66 11.41
N GLU A 251 32.11 -17.58 12.35
CA GLU A 251 33.15 -18.42 12.95
C GLU A 251 33.84 -19.30 11.89
N ASN A 252 33.06 -19.96 11.03
CA ASN A 252 33.61 -20.77 9.94
C ASN A 252 34.40 -19.92 8.94
N LYS A 253 33.92 -18.71 8.61
CA LYS A 253 34.64 -17.78 7.74
C LYS A 253 35.97 -17.36 8.36
N LYS A 254 35.99 -17.08 9.67
CA LYS A 254 37.23 -16.74 10.41
C LYS A 254 38.21 -17.91 10.40
N LYS A 255 37.75 -19.14 10.67
CA LYS A 255 38.60 -20.35 10.61
C LYS A 255 39.21 -20.55 9.22
N LYS A 256 38.42 -20.32 8.16
CA LYS A 256 38.91 -20.42 6.78
C LYS A 256 40.01 -19.40 6.48
N LEU A 257 39.83 -18.15 6.89
CA LEU A 257 40.84 -17.10 6.70
C LEU A 257 42.15 -17.40 7.44
N VAL A 258 42.07 -17.89 8.68
CA VAL A 258 43.26 -18.30 9.45
C VAL A 258 44.00 -19.46 8.79
N GLU A 259 43.26 -20.44 8.26
CA GLU A 259 43.88 -21.57 7.55
C GLU A 259 44.50 -21.14 6.22
N GLU A 260 43.83 -20.27 5.46
CA GLU A 260 44.37 -19.69 4.23
C GLU A 260 45.66 -18.89 4.52
N GLU A 261 45.70 -18.12 5.61
CA GLU A 261 46.92 -17.41 6.05
C GLU A 261 48.05 -18.38 6.45
N ARG A 262 47.72 -19.48 7.15
CA ARG A 262 48.69 -20.52 7.52
C ARG A 262 49.33 -21.17 6.30
N VAL A 263 48.50 -21.55 5.32
CA VAL A 263 48.96 -22.15 4.06
C VAL A 263 49.82 -21.17 3.26
N ALA A 264 49.44 -19.89 3.18
CA ALA A 264 50.23 -18.86 2.50
C ALA A 264 51.62 -18.69 3.12
N ARG A 265 51.72 -18.70 4.46
CA ARG A 265 53.03 -18.65 5.15
C ARG A 265 53.88 -19.90 4.89
N GLU A 266 53.27 -21.07 4.86
CA GLU A 266 53.99 -22.33 4.54
C GLU A 266 54.48 -22.34 3.09
N GLU A 267 53.68 -21.86 2.14
CA GLU A 267 54.07 -21.74 0.74
C GLU A 267 55.20 -20.70 0.54
N GLU A 268 55.14 -19.57 1.24
CA GLU A 268 56.22 -18.57 1.24
C GLU A 268 57.51 -19.16 1.80
N ARG A 269 57.44 -19.94 2.90
CA ARG A 269 58.60 -20.64 3.44
C ARG A 269 59.18 -21.62 2.44
N ARG A 270 58.33 -22.42 1.77
CA ARG A 270 58.76 -23.37 0.75
C ARG A 270 59.43 -22.65 -0.44
N ARG A 271 58.87 -21.54 -0.92
CA ARG A 271 59.48 -20.72 -1.97
C ARG A 271 60.86 -20.18 -1.56
N ARG A 272 61.02 -19.74 -0.31
CA ARG A 272 62.32 -19.28 0.20
C ARG A 272 63.34 -20.42 0.29
N GLU A 273 62.92 -21.60 0.75
CA GLU A 273 63.77 -22.81 0.79
C GLU A 273 64.18 -23.24 -0.63
N GLU A 274 63.25 -23.27 -1.59
CA GLU A 274 63.54 -23.59 -3.00
C GLU A 274 64.50 -22.57 -3.63
N ALA A 275 64.38 -21.27 -3.32
CA ALA A 275 65.27 -20.22 -3.83
C ALA A 275 66.71 -20.35 -3.30
N ILE A 276 66.91 -20.88 -2.08
CA ILE A 276 68.24 -21.09 -1.50
C ILE A 276 68.96 -22.28 -2.15
N VAL A 277 68.23 -23.31 -2.60
CA VAL A 277 68.82 -24.52 -3.21
C VAL A 277 69.33 -24.29 -4.64
N VAL A 278 68.86 -23.27 -5.34
CA VAL A 278 69.30 -22.93 -6.72
C VAL A 278 70.52 -21.99 -6.72
N GLY A 279 70.94 -21.47 -5.56
CA GLY A 279 72.04 -20.50 -5.44
C GLY A 279 73.44 -21.08 -5.28
N ASP A 280 73.62 -22.42 -5.33
CA ASP A 280 74.91 -23.08 -5.06
C ASP A 280 75.39 -23.95 -6.25
N SER A 281 75.23 -23.43 -7.46
CA SER A 281 75.83 -24.04 -8.65
C SER A 281 76.31 -22.98 -9.63
N SER A 282 77.62 -23.02 -9.89
CA SER A 282 78.46 -22.26 -10.83
C SER A 282 78.91 -20.85 -10.41
N ASP A 283 80.06 -20.84 -9.71
CA ASP A 283 81.22 -20.09 -10.18
C ASP A 283 81.56 -20.54 -11.62
N GLU A 284 81.49 -19.63 -12.59
CA GLU A 284 82.49 -19.45 -13.66
C GLU A 284 82.16 -18.17 -14.44
N ASP A 285 83.06 -17.19 -14.29
CA ASP A 285 83.47 -16.12 -15.21
C ASP A 285 82.50 -15.64 -16.30
N ASP A 286 82.02 -14.38 -16.21
CA ASP A 286 81.91 -13.54 -17.40
C ASP A 286 82.02 -12.04 -17.07
N GLU A 287 83.03 -11.40 -17.68
CA GLU A 287 83.18 -9.95 -17.71
C GLU A 287 82.21 -9.38 -18.74
N GLY A 288 81.34 -8.42 -18.36
CA GLY A 288 80.49 -7.80 -19.36
C GLY A 288 79.56 -6.68 -18.89
N SER A 289 80.04 -5.45 -19.05
CA SER A 289 79.27 -4.28 -19.50
C SER A 289 78.01 -3.86 -18.71
N PHE A 290 78.21 -2.85 -17.86
CA PHE A 290 77.58 -1.52 -17.98
C PHE A 290 76.32 -1.41 -18.89
N ASP A 291 75.17 -1.09 -18.31
CA ASP A 291 74.44 0.13 -18.68
C ASP A 291 73.45 0.57 -17.59
N VAL A 292 73.56 1.85 -17.25
CA VAL A 292 72.72 2.60 -16.31
C VAL A 292 71.48 3.07 -17.04
N ALA A 293 70.29 2.68 -16.57
CA ALA A 293 69.05 3.35 -16.92
C ALA A 293 68.23 3.62 -15.66
N THR A 294 68.37 4.84 -15.17
CA THR A 294 67.47 5.54 -14.26
C THR A 294 66.05 5.57 -14.80
N GLY A 295 65.06 5.23 -13.96
CA GLY A 295 63.64 5.37 -14.29
C GLY A 295 62.81 5.54 -13.03
N GLU A 296 62.60 6.79 -12.65
CA GLU A 296 61.64 7.27 -11.65
C GLU A 296 60.21 6.79 -11.98
N GLY A 297 59.39 6.52 -10.96
CA GLY A 297 57.98 6.19 -11.17
C GLY A 297 57.22 5.90 -9.88
N ALA A 298 56.85 6.96 -9.18
CA ALA A 298 56.16 6.95 -7.90
C ALA A 298 54.70 6.47 -7.97
N SER A 299 54.29 5.78 -6.90
CA SER A 299 53.01 5.85 -6.17
C SER A 299 51.67 5.92 -6.92
N ALA A 300 50.81 4.92 -6.66
CA ALA A 300 49.46 5.16 -6.12
C ALA A 300 48.89 3.86 -5.54
N GLU A 301 48.85 3.77 -4.21
CA GLU A 301 47.94 2.87 -3.48
C GLU A 301 46.51 3.38 -3.69
N GLU A 302 45.62 2.53 -4.22
CA GLU A 302 44.18 2.76 -4.13
C GLU A 302 43.59 1.81 -3.09
N VAL A 303 43.37 2.39 -1.91
CA VAL A 303 42.66 1.81 -0.77
C VAL A 303 41.18 1.76 -1.11
N ILE A 304 40.62 0.57 -1.32
CA ILE A 304 39.17 0.37 -1.41
C ILE A 304 38.64 0.07 -0.02
N VAL A 305 38.02 1.09 0.59
CA VAL A 305 37.10 0.96 1.73
C VAL A 305 35.74 0.52 1.19
N ILE A 306 35.22 -0.60 1.68
CA ILE A 306 33.84 -1.03 1.41
C ILE A 306 33.00 -0.70 2.65
N ASP A 307 32.03 0.19 2.46
CA ASP A 307 30.84 0.35 3.30
C ASP A 307 29.76 -0.69 2.95
#